data_AF-A0A241XDR8-F1
#
_entry.id   AF-A0A241XDR8-F1
#
_cell.length_a   1.000
_cell.length_b   1.000
_cell.length_c   1.000
_cell.angle_alpha   90.00
_cell.angle_beta   90.00
_cell.angle_gamma   90.00
#
_symmetry.space_group_name_H-M   'P 1'
#
loop_
_entity.id
_entity.type
_entity.pdbx_description
1 polymer ?
#
loop_
_entity_poly.entity_id
_entity_poly.type
_entity_poly.pdbx_seq_one_letter_code
_entity_poly.pdbx_strand_id
1 'polypeptide(L)'
;ANIEAYAQIVRDRAHLRQLMSLGHHCTRTASNHQANPCEVQEEIEQKLFALGQDQHKSDFVDINKGLAKIVDTIDYRFNNNVTVTGVPTGLKDLDELTGGLQRSDLIIVGARPSMGKTSFALNLIDAALQSDQQKSVQVYSMEMPADQLLFRLAALLGHLDLGKLMKGQLQEEDWPRLSVAIKRINEYGSRLVINDQGNLSPTELRAKVRRAARKYGHPVLILVDYLQLMRCPGLENRATEISEISRSLKALAKEMDCPVVALSQLNRSL
;
A
#
# COMPACT_ATOMS: atom_id res chain seq x y z
N ALA A 1 -15.08 20.76 -33.13
CA ALA A 1 -16.03 20.77 -32.00
C ALA A 1 -16.63 19.39 -31.70
N ASN A 2 -17.03 18.56 -32.69
CA ASN A 2 -17.72 17.27 -32.41
C ASN A 2 -16.85 16.00 -32.52
N ILE A 3 -15.60 16.11 -32.96
CA ILE A 3 -14.71 14.96 -33.20
C ILE A 3 -14.42 14.20 -31.91
N GLU A 4 -14.22 14.90 -30.79
CA GLU A 4 -13.99 14.28 -29.47
C GLU A 4 -15.22 13.50 -28.99
N ALA A 5 -16.43 14.04 -29.20
CA ALA A 5 -17.67 13.36 -28.83
C ALA A 5 -17.87 12.06 -29.64
N TYR A 6 -17.62 12.08 -30.96
CA TYR A 6 -17.71 10.87 -31.78
C TYR A 6 -16.59 9.87 -31.47
N ALA A 7 -15.36 10.34 -31.21
CA ALA A 7 -14.25 9.50 -30.79
C ALA A 7 -14.55 8.79 -29.46
N GLN A 8 -15.18 9.49 -28.52
CA GLN A 8 -15.62 8.91 -27.25
C GLN A 8 -16.66 7.81 -27.45
N ILE A 9 -17.67 8.03 -28.31
CA ILE A 9 -18.69 7.01 -28.63
C ILE A 9 -18.04 5.75 -29.24
N VAL A 10 -17.10 5.91 -30.17
CA VAL A 10 -16.39 4.79 -30.79
C VAL A 10 -15.56 4.02 -29.75
N ARG A 11 -14.87 4.74 -28.85
CA ARG A 11 -14.08 4.17 -27.76
C ARG A 11 -14.94 3.39 -26.78
N ASP A 12 -16.05 3.96 -26.34
CA ASP A 12 -16.98 3.31 -25.40
C ASP A 12 -17.55 2.01 -26.01
N ARG A 13 -17.92 2.05 -27.30
CA ARG A 13 -18.38 0.86 -28.03
C ARG A 13 -17.28 -0.20 -28.22
N ALA A 14 -16.03 0.22 -28.43
CA ALA A 14 -14.89 -0.71 -28.50
C ALA A 14 -14.63 -1.39 -27.15
N HIS A 15 -14.70 -0.62 -26.06
CA HIS A 15 -14.54 -1.14 -24.71
C HIS A 15 -15.64 -2.15 -24.34
N LEU A 16 -16.89 -1.86 -24.68
CA LEU A 16 -17.99 -2.81 -24.50
C LEU A 16 -17.75 -4.12 -25.27
N ARG A 17 -17.22 -4.06 -26.50
CA ARG A 17 -16.86 -5.27 -27.28
C ARG A 17 -15.74 -6.07 -26.62
N GLN A 18 -14.74 -5.40 -26.07
CA GLN A 18 -13.65 -6.04 -25.34
C GLN A 18 -14.17 -6.76 -24.07
N LEU A 19 -15.06 -6.11 -23.31
CA LEU A 19 -15.72 -6.72 -22.15
C LEU A 19 -16.58 -7.94 -22.54
N MET A 20 -17.33 -7.85 -23.64
CA MET A 20 -18.08 -9.00 -24.17
C MET A 20 -17.15 -10.16 -24.55
N SER A 21 -16.03 -9.87 -25.22
CA SER A 21 -15.03 -10.87 -25.60
C SER A 21 -14.43 -11.56 -24.38
N LEU A 22 -14.15 -10.82 -23.30
CA LEU A 22 -13.69 -11.38 -22.04
C LEU A 22 -14.76 -12.28 -21.40
N GLY A 23 -16.02 -11.86 -21.42
CA GLY A 23 -17.15 -12.66 -20.93
C GLY A 23 -17.26 -14.00 -21.66
N HIS A 24 -17.24 -13.99 -23.00
CA HIS A 24 -17.25 -15.21 -23.80
C HIS A 24 -16.05 -16.11 -23.54
N HIS A 25 -14.87 -15.51 -23.35
CA HIS A 25 -13.67 -16.25 -23.00
C HIS A 25 -13.82 -16.95 -21.64
N CYS A 26 -14.28 -16.23 -20.61
CA CYS A 26 -14.57 -16.77 -19.28
C CYS A 26 -15.54 -17.96 -19.36
N THR A 27 -16.67 -17.81 -20.07
CA THR A 27 -17.64 -18.90 -20.24
C THR A 27 -17.02 -20.12 -20.90
N ARG A 28 -16.21 -19.93 -21.95
CA ARG A 28 -15.56 -21.03 -22.67
C ARG A 28 -14.55 -21.76 -21.79
N THR A 29 -13.71 -21.04 -21.06
CA THR A 29 -12.68 -21.64 -20.20
C THR A 29 -13.32 -22.37 -19.02
N ALA A 30 -14.37 -21.78 -18.41
CA ALA A 30 -15.10 -22.39 -17.29
C ALA A 30 -15.94 -23.61 -17.70
N SER A 31 -16.33 -23.73 -18.97
CA SER A 31 -17.09 -24.89 -19.48
C SER A 31 -16.20 -26.11 -19.80
N ASN A 32 -14.87 -25.95 -19.80
CA ASN A 32 -13.96 -27.07 -20.02
C ASN A 32 -13.90 -27.96 -18.76
N HIS A 33 -14.21 -29.25 -18.92
CA HIS A 33 -14.32 -30.19 -17.80
C HIS A 33 -12.97 -30.52 -17.13
N GLN A 34 -11.85 -30.18 -17.78
CA GLN A 34 -10.49 -30.35 -17.23
C GLN A 34 -9.92 -29.05 -16.63
N ALA A 35 -10.69 -27.96 -16.60
CA ALA A 35 -10.18 -26.68 -16.12
C ALA A 35 -10.06 -26.63 -14.59
N ASN A 36 -8.92 -26.16 -14.10
CA ASN A 36 -8.70 -25.88 -12.68
C ASN A 36 -9.32 -24.52 -12.32
N PRO A 37 -10.28 -24.44 -11.37
CA PRO A 37 -10.93 -23.19 -11.00
C PRO A 37 -9.97 -22.06 -10.62
N CYS A 38 -8.86 -22.38 -9.94
CA CYS A 38 -7.86 -21.37 -9.52
C CYS A 38 -7.12 -20.76 -10.71
N GLU A 39 -6.73 -21.60 -11.68
CA GLU A 39 -6.03 -21.14 -12.90
C GLU A 39 -6.94 -20.31 -13.79
N VAL A 40 -8.21 -20.72 -13.92
CA VAL A 40 -9.22 -19.96 -14.67
C VAL A 40 -9.48 -18.59 -14.04
N GLN A 41 -9.57 -18.54 -12.71
CA GLN A 41 -9.72 -17.28 -11.99
C GLN A 41 -8.53 -16.35 -12.22
N GLU A 42 -7.31 -16.84 -12.11
CA GLU A 42 -6.09 -16.04 -12.31
C GLU A 42 -6.00 -15.51 -13.75
N GLU A 43 -6.30 -16.34 -14.75
CA GLU A 43 -6.31 -15.93 -16.16
C GLU A 43 -7.34 -14.82 -16.44
N ILE A 44 -8.54 -14.95 -15.89
CA ILE A 44 -9.60 -13.94 -16.04
C ILE A 44 -9.20 -12.63 -15.35
N GLU A 45 -8.63 -12.71 -14.14
CA GLU A 45 -8.15 -11.53 -13.41
C GLU A 45 -7.05 -10.80 -14.20
N GLN A 46 -6.11 -11.52 -14.81
CA GLN A 46 -5.07 -10.93 -15.65
C GLN A 46 -5.64 -10.24 -16.90
N LYS A 47 -6.59 -10.88 -17.61
CA LYS A 47 -7.20 -10.30 -18.81
C LYS A 47 -8.11 -9.11 -18.50
N LEU A 48 -8.87 -9.17 -17.42
CA LEU A 48 -9.67 -8.04 -16.93
C LEU A 48 -8.76 -6.86 -16.55
N PHE A 49 -7.62 -7.15 -15.94
CA PHE A 49 -6.63 -6.14 -15.61
C PHE A 49 -6.07 -5.44 -16.84
N ALA A 50 -5.73 -6.18 -17.89
CA ALA A 50 -5.23 -5.63 -19.15
C ALA A 50 -6.25 -4.66 -19.80
N LEU A 51 -7.55 -4.99 -19.75
CA LEU A 51 -8.62 -4.11 -20.27
C LEU A 51 -8.79 -2.81 -19.48
N GLY A 52 -8.43 -2.80 -18.18
CA GLY A 52 -8.49 -1.61 -17.33
C GLY A 52 -7.35 -0.62 -17.53
N GLN A 53 -6.22 -1.02 -18.13
CA GLN A 53 -5.08 -0.13 -18.35
C GLN A 53 -5.29 0.86 -19.50
N ASP A 54 -6.22 0.59 -20.42
CA ASP A 54 -6.45 1.39 -21.63
C ASP A 54 -7.24 2.69 -21.39
N GLN A 55 -7.57 3.03 -20.14
CA GLN A 55 -8.52 4.11 -19.85
C GLN A 55 -7.95 5.43 -19.30
N HIS A 56 -6.69 5.52 -18.86
CA HIS A 56 -6.16 6.82 -18.44
C HIS A 56 -4.66 6.98 -18.68
N LYS A 57 -4.35 7.76 -19.73
CA LYS A 57 -3.27 8.76 -19.76
C LYS A 57 -3.54 9.66 -20.95
N SER A 58 -3.57 10.98 -20.75
CA SER A 58 -3.04 11.83 -21.80
C SER A 58 -1.57 11.43 -21.91
N ASP A 59 -1.12 10.97 -23.09
CA ASP A 59 0.28 10.54 -23.28
C ASP A 59 1.27 11.66 -22.93
N PHE A 60 0.79 12.90 -22.96
CA PHE A 60 1.56 14.10 -22.68
C PHE A 60 0.87 14.96 -21.62
N VAL A 61 1.68 15.63 -20.80
CA VAL A 61 1.24 16.68 -19.87
C VAL A 61 1.42 18.02 -20.58
N ASP A 62 0.37 18.85 -20.60
CA ASP A 62 0.48 20.24 -21.03
C ASP A 62 1.29 21.02 -19.97
N ILE A 63 2.48 21.49 -20.36
CA ILE A 63 3.42 22.17 -19.46
C ILE A 63 2.77 23.42 -18.85
N ASN A 64 1.95 24.16 -19.60
CA ASN A 64 1.33 25.38 -19.09
C ASN A 64 0.30 25.08 -18.00
N LYS A 65 -0.51 24.04 -18.22
CA LYS A 65 -1.46 23.56 -17.20
C LYS A 65 -0.74 22.97 -15.98
N GLY A 66 0.37 22.27 -16.20
CA GLY A 66 1.21 21.72 -15.14
C GLY A 66 1.83 22.81 -14.26
N LEU A 67 2.38 23.86 -14.89
CA LEU A 67 2.99 25.00 -14.19
C LEU A 67 1.96 25.80 -13.39
N ALA A 68 0.77 26.07 -13.95
CA ALA A 68 -0.30 26.74 -13.21
C ALA A 68 -0.66 25.98 -11.92
N LYS A 69 -0.84 24.66 -12.01
CA LYS A 69 -1.11 23.81 -10.85
C LYS A 69 0.01 23.81 -9.81
N ILE A 70 1.27 23.88 -10.26
CA ILE A 70 2.43 23.95 -9.36
C ILE A 70 2.41 25.27 -8.58
N VAL A 71 2.16 26.40 -9.26
CA VAL A 71 2.07 27.72 -8.62
C VAL A 71 0.94 27.75 -7.59
N ASP A 72 -0.26 27.30 -7.96
CA ASP A 72 -1.40 27.21 -7.03
C ASP A 72 -1.07 26.37 -5.79
N THR A 73 -0.33 25.27 -5.99
CA THR A 73 0.09 24.39 -4.90
C THR A 73 1.12 25.06 -3.99
N ILE A 74 2.05 25.84 -4.54
CA ILE A 74 3.06 26.59 -3.76
C ILE A 74 2.37 27.71 -2.97
N ASP A 75 1.50 28.48 -3.60
CA ASP A 75 0.76 29.57 -2.95
C ASP A 75 -0.11 29.04 -1.81
N TYR A 76 -0.80 27.92 -2.01
CA TYR A 76 -1.54 27.25 -0.96
C TYR A 76 -0.65 26.86 0.23
N ARG A 77 0.53 26.26 -0.04
CA ARG A 77 1.45 25.81 1.01
C ARG A 77 2.05 26.98 1.79
N PHE A 78 2.42 28.05 1.08
CA PHE A 78 2.97 29.27 1.67
C PHE A 78 1.94 29.95 2.59
N ASN A 79 0.71 30.14 2.11
CA ASN A 79 -0.33 30.83 2.87
C ASN A 79 -0.82 30.03 4.10
N ASN A 80 -0.74 28.70 4.06
CA ASN A 80 -1.19 27.84 5.16
C ASN A 80 -0.04 27.36 6.07
N ASN A 81 1.20 27.85 5.89
CA ASN A 81 2.38 27.40 6.63
C ASN A 81 2.51 25.86 6.68
N VAL A 82 2.22 25.19 5.55
CA VAL A 82 2.24 23.73 5.47
C VAL A 82 3.70 23.26 5.47
N THR A 83 4.15 22.68 6.58
CA THR A 83 5.51 22.14 6.73
C THR A 83 5.61 20.70 6.22
N VAL A 84 4.55 19.89 6.39
CA VAL A 84 4.49 18.50 5.92
C VAL A 84 3.48 18.42 4.77
N THR A 85 3.99 18.08 3.58
CA THR A 85 3.22 18.05 2.33
C THR A 85 2.71 16.66 1.97
N GLY A 86 3.39 15.62 2.46
CA GLY A 86 3.02 14.22 2.35
C GLY A 86 2.39 13.67 3.63
N VAL A 87 2.42 12.35 3.78
CA VAL A 87 1.99 11.66 4.99
C VAL A 87 3.08 11.81 6.06
N PRO A 88 2.78 12.30 7.27
CA PRO A 88 3.79 12.45 8.31
C PRO A 88 4.35 11.10 8.74
N THR A 89 5.64 11.08 9.06
CA THR A 89 6.35 9.90 9.56
C THR A 89 6.22 9.76 11.08
N GLY A 90 5.83 10.83 11.77
CA GLY A 90 5.82 10.90 13.24
C GLY A 90 7.19 11.27 13.82
N LEU A 91 8.19 11.47 12.97
CA LEU A 91 9.53 11.94 13.33
C LEU A 91 9.74 13.32 12.71
N LYS A 92 9.67 14.37 13.54
CA LYS A 92 9.70 15.77 13.07
C LYS A 92 10.90 16.06 12.18
N ASP A 93 12.09 15.66 12.60
CA ASP A 93 13.32 15.89 11.85
C ASP A 93 13.30 15.21 10.47
N LEU A 94 12.69 14.02 10.38
CA LEU A 94 12.54 13.31 9.11
C LEU A 94 11.48 13.97 8.23
N ASP A 95 10.39 14.43 8.81
CA ASP A 95 9.32 15.15 8.11
C ASP A 95 9.81 16.50 7.58
N GLU A 96 10.69 17.20 8.29
CA GLU A 96 11.34 18.43 7.83
C GLU A 96 12.26 18.19 6.63
N LEU A 97 13.02 17.09 6.64
CA LEU A 97 13.92 16.75 5.53
C LEU A 97 13.19 16.23 4.29
N THR A 98 12.08 15.52 4.47
CA THR A 98 11.38 14.82 3.37
C THR A 98 10.10 15.54 2.93
N GLY A 99 9.59 16.47 3.74
CA GLY A 99 8.24 17.00 3.61
C GLY A 99 7.17 15.94 3.90
N GLY A 100 7.51 14.85 4.58
CA GLY A 100 6.68 13.65 4.75
C GLY A 100 6.73 12.68 3.57
N LEU A 101 6.05 11.54 3.71
CA LEU A 101 5.98 10.49 2.68
C LEU A 101 5.06 10.93 1.54
N GLN A 102 5.64 11.14 0.36
CA GLN A 102 4.91 11.66 -0.79
C GLN A 102 4.02 10.60 -1.44
N ARG A 103 2.90 11.05 -2.01
CA ARG A 103 2.00 10.18 -2.77
C ARG A 103 2.69 9.64 -4.00
N SER A 104 2.25 8.46 -4.45
CA SER A 104 2.82 7.77 -5.61
C SER A 104 4.29 7.34 -5.47
N ASP A 105 4.91 7.51 -4.30
CA ASP A 105 6.29 7.09 -4.03
C ASP A 105 6.41 5.69 -3.45
N LEU A 106 7.50 5.02 -3.84
CA LEU A 106 7.96 3.79 -3.24
C LEU A 106 9.13 4.15 -2.33
N ILE A 107 8.93 3.96 -1.03
CA ILE A 107 9.93 4.23 0.01
C ILE A 107 10.48 2.89 0.49
N ILE A 108 11.80 2.72 0.42
CA ILE A 108 12.47 1.49 0.87
C ILE A 108 13.18 1.76 2.20
N VAL A 109 12.83 1.01 3.22
CA VAL A 109 13.48 1.10 4.54
C VAL A 109 14.40 -0.11 4.72
N GLY A 110 15.68 0.10 4.45
CA GLY A 110 16.73 -0.91 4.61
C GLY A 110 17.30 -0.91 6.02
N ALA A 111 17.26 -2.05 6.70
CA ALA A 111 17.91 -2.21 8.00
C ALA A 111 18.43 -3.64 8.21
N ARG A 112 19.44 -3.79 9.07
CA ARG A 112 19.88 -5.13 9.52
C ARG A 112 18.86 -5.72 10.50
N PRO A 113 18.81 -7.05 10.68
CA PRO A 113 18.01 -7.68 11.72
C PRO A 113 18.22 -7.03 13.09
N SER A 114 17.14 -6.91 13.86
CA SER A 114 17.14 -6.32 15.20
C SER A 114 17.48 -4.81 15.30
N MET A 115 17.63 -4.09 14.18
CA MET A 115 17.86 -2.63 14.17
C MET A 115 16.57 -1.79 14.27
N GLY A 116 15.45 -2.38 14.69
CA GLY A 116 14.20 -1.64 14.91
C GLY A 116 13.39 -1.32 13.65
N LYS A 117 13.65 -1.97 12.50
CA LYS A 117 12.92 -1.79 11.22
C LYS A 117 11.39 -1.82 11.38
N THR A 118 10.87 -2.84 12.08
CA THR A 118 9.42 -2.97 12.34
C THR A 118 8.93 -1.90 13.30
N SER A 119 9.69 -1.54 14.33
CA SER A 119 9.32 -0.47 15.27
C SER A 119 9.24 0.90 14.57
N PHE A 120 10.17 1.17 13.65
CA PHE A 120 10.10 2.36 12.78
C PHE A 120 8.81 2.35 11.95
N ALA A 121 8.50 1.21 11.32
CA ALA A 121 7.28 1.08 10.52
C ALA A 121 5.99 1.25 11.31
N LEU A 122 5.95 0.80 12.57
CA LEU A 122 4.81 1.00 13.47
C LEU A 122 4.58 2.48 13.82
N ASN A 123 5.66 3.28 13.97
CA ASN A 123 5.52 4.73 14.12
C ASN A 123 4.91 5.37 12.87
N LEU A 124 5.33 4.93 11.67
CA LEU A 124 4.75 5.43 10.42
C LEU A 124 3.24 5.13 10.33
N ILE A 125 2.83 3.92 10.73
CA ILE A 125 1.41 3.53 10.77
C ILE A 125 0.63 4.45 11.70
N ASP A 126 1.16 4.68 12.91
CA ASP A 126 0.52 5.54 13.91
C ASP A 126 0.34 6.98 13.42
N ALA A 127 1.40 7.56 12.85
CA ALA A 127 1.40 8.92 12.31
C ALA A 127 0.45 9.04 11.10
N ALA A 128 0.46 8.06 10.20
CA ALA A 128 -0.42 8.04 9.04
C ALA A 128 -1.90 7.94 9.43
N LEU A 129 -2.26 7.09 10.40
CA LEU A 129 -3.63 6.97 10.91
C LEU A 129 -4.13 8.25 11.60
N GLN A 130 -3.24 9.02 12.21
CA GLN A 130 -3.59 10.31 12.80
C GLN A 130 -3.75 11.43 11.77
N SER A 131 -3.01 11.36 10.66
CA SER A 131 -2.97 12.42 9.65
C SER A 131 -4.29 12.61 8.89
N ASP A 132 -5.03 11.54 8.64
CA ASP A 132 -6.27 11.59 7.84
C ASP A 132 -7.29 10.58 8.36
N GLN A 133 -8.31 11.09 9.07
CA GLN A 133 -9.32 10.26 9.73
C GLN A 133 -10.24 9.47 8.77
N GLN A 134 -10.24 9.80 7.48
CA GLN A 134 -11.11 9.19 6.48
C GLN A 134 -10.39 8.08 5.68
N LYS A 135 -9.07 7.96 5.82
CA LYS A 135 -8.26 7.00 5.08
C LYS A 135 -7.79 5.83 5.92
N SER A 136 -7.59 4.70 5.25
CA SER A 136 -7.06 3.48 5.86
C SER A 136 -5.53 3.42 5.79
N VAL A 137 -4.91 2.66 6.68
CA VAL A 137 -3.52 2.21 6.54
C VAL A 137 -3.54 0.71 6.36
N GLN A 138 -2.91 0.24 5.28
CA GLN A 138 -2.90 -1.17 4.93
C GLN A 138 -1.51 -1.76 5.18
N VAL A 139 -1.44 -2.81 5.99
CA VAL A 139 -0.21 -3.46 6.42
C VAL A 139 -0.20 -4.90 5.92
N TYR A 140 0.81 -5.24 5.12
CA TYR A 140 1.03 -6.58 4.61
C TYR A 140 2.27 -7.17 5.27
N SER A 141 2.03 -7.98 6.30
CA SER A 141 3.05 -8.57 7.14
C SER A 141 3.29 -10.01 6.71
N MET A 142 4.37 -10.24 5.99
CA MET A 142 4.74 -11.58 5.51
C MET A 142 5.66 -12.30 6.48
N GLU A 143 6.33 -11.58 7.38
CA GLU A 143 7.23 -12.14 8.40
C GLU A 143 6.50 -12.45 9.71
N MET A 144 5.55 -11.60 10.10
CA MET A 144 5.01 -11.55 11.45
C MET A 144 3.48 -11.72 11.47
N PRO A 145 2.93 -12.58 12.36
CA PRO A 145 1.48 -12.65 12.57
C PRO A 145 0.88 -11.32 13.05
N ALA A 146 -0.39 -11.08 12.71
CA ALA A 146 -1.08 -9.83 13.08
C ALA A 146 -1.04 -9.55 14.60
N ASP A 147 -1.24 -10.58 15.42
CA ASP A 147 -1.25 -10.44 16.89
C ASP A 147 0.08 -9.91 17.43
N GLN A 148 1.21 -10.36 16.88
CA GLN A 148 2.53 -9.89 17.30
C GLN A 148 2.76 -8.43 16.91
N LEU A 149 2.25 -8.00 15.76
CA LEU A 149 2.27 -6.59 15.37
C LEU A 149 1.41 -5.74 16.30
N LEU A 150 0.23 -6.22 16.69
CA LEU A 150 -0.66 -5.52 17.61
C LEU A 150 -0.05 -5.38 19.02
N PHE A 151 0.62 -6.42 19.53
CA PHE A 151 1.38 -6.32 20.79
C PHE A 151 2.46 -5.25 20.72
N ARG A 152 3.20 -5.19 19.61
CA ARG A 152 4.24 -4.18 19.41
C ARG A 152 3.65 -2.77 19.30
N LEU A 153 2.52 -2.63 18.60
CA LEU A 153 1.82 -1.36 18.49
C LEU A 153 1.30 -0.90 19.86
N ALA A 154 0.70 -1.79 20.65
CA ALA A 154 0.24 -1.48 22.00
C ALA A 154 1.40 -1.07 22.92
N ALA A 155 2.53 -1.78 22.85
CA ALA A 155 3.73 -1.43 23.59
C ALA A 155 4.28 -0.06 23.18
N LEU A 156 4.29 0.25 21.87
CA LEU A 156 4.73 1.52 21.33
C LEU A 156 3.85 2.69 21.80
N LEU A 157 2.53 2.56 21.70
CA LEU A 157 1.56 3.60 22.09
C LEU A 157 1.46 3.78 23.60
N GLY A 158 1.59 2.70 24.37
CA GLY A 158 1.57 2.73 25.83
C GLY A 158 2.94 3.08 26.45
N HIS A 159 4.00 3.14 25.63
CA HIS A 159 5.38 3.26 26.08
C HIS A 159 5.76 2.17 27.11
N LEU A 160 5.34 0.94 26.84
CA LEU A 160 5.51 -0.22 27.70
C LEU A 160 6.67 -1.11 27.22
N ASP A 161 7.24 -1.87 28.15
CA ASP A 161 8.20 -2.91 27.79
C ASP A 161 7.45 -4.07 27.08
N LEU A 162 7.84 -4.35 25.84
CA LEU A 162 7.23 -5.40 25.02
C LEU A 162 7.38 -6.79 25.66
N GLY A 163 8.52 -7.09 26.28
CA GLY A 163 8.78 -8.37 26.90
C GLY A 163 7.89 -8.62 28.12
N LYS A 164 7.70 -7.60 28.96
CA LYS A 164 6.75 -7.64 30.09
C LYS A 164 5.32 -7.81 29.58
N LEU A 165 4.93 -7.05 28.55
CA LEU A 165 3.60 -7.12 27.96
C LEU A 165 3.29 -8.52 27.42
N MET A 166 4.20 -9.11 26.64
CA MET A 166 4.03 -10.46 26.09
C MET A 166 3.95 -11.55 27.16
N LYS A 167 4.62 -11.35 28.30
CA LYS A 167 4.60 -12.29 29.44
C LYS A 167 3.45 -12.04 30.43
N GLY A 168 2.67 -10.96 30.25
CA GLY A 168 1.67 -10.53 31.21
C GLY A 168 2.24 -10.04 32.56
N GLN A 169 3.52 -9.64 32.59
CA GLN A 169 4.23 -9.21 33.80
C GLN A 169 4.15 -7.69 33.98
N LEU A 170 2.93 -7.17 34.03
CA LEU A 170 2.65 -5.73 34.15
C LEU A 170 2.55 -5.31 35.62
N GLN A 171 3.10 -4.15 35.95
CA GLN A 171 2.91 -3.52 37.27
C GLN A 171 1.57 -2.77 37.31
N GLU A 172 1.10 -2.39 38.51
CA GLU A 172 -0.15 -1.63 38.66
C GLU A 172 -0.16 -0.33 37.84
N GLU A 173 0.99 0.33 37.71
CA GLU A 173 1.18 1.55 36.92
C GLU A 173 1.15 1.33 35.39
N ASP A 174 1.38 0.11 34.91
CA ASP A 174 1.39 -0.21 33.49
C ASP A 174 -0.04 -0.39 32.93
N TRP A 175 -0.98 -0.84 33.76
CA TRP A 175 -2.36 -1.11 33.34
C TRP A 175 -3.10 0.11 32.79
N PRO A 176 -3.02 1.31 33.42
CA PRO A 176 -3.59 2.53 32.83
C PRO A 176 -3.01 2.85 31.45
N ARG A 177 -1.69 2.70 31.27
CA ARG A 177 -1.00 2.99 30.00
C ARG A 177 -1.41 2.00 28.90
N LEU A 178 -1.54 0.73 29.26
CA LEU A 178 -2.06 -0.29 28.35
C LEU A 178 -3.51 -0.01 27.94
N SER A 179 -4.35 0.40 28.90
CA SER A 179 -5.75 0.76 28.62
C SER A 179 -5.86 1.91 27.61
N VAL A 180 -5.03 2.96 27.77
CA VAL A 180 -4.95 4.08 26.82
C VAL A 180 -4.50 3.60 25.43
N ALA A 181 -3.48 2.73 25.37
CA ALA A 181 -2.99 2.17 24.11
C ALA A 181 -4.07 1.34 23.39
N ILE A 182 -4.78 0.47 24.10
CA ILE A 182 -5.88 -0.34 23.56
C ILE A 182 -7.01 0.55 23.07
N LYS A 183 -7.38 1.59 23.83
CA LYS A 183 -8.41 2.54 23.41
C LYS A 183 -8.04 3.21 22.09
N ARG A 184 -6.80 3.66 21.94
CA ARG A 184 -6.29 4.27 20.71
C ARG A 184 -6.29 3.31 19.52
N ILE A 185 -5.88 2.06 19.73
CA ILE A 185 -5.95 1.01 18.70
C ILE A 185 -7.42 0.75 18.29
N ASN A 186 -8.34 0.71 19.26
CA ASN A 186 -9.76 0.56 18.98
C ASN A 186 -10.34 1.75 18.19
N GLU A 187 -9.86 2.97 18.46
CA GLU A 187 -10.23 4.18 17.69
C GLU A 187 -9.76 4.09 16.22
N TYR A 188 -8.68 3.36 15.92
CA TYR A 188 -8.30 3.06 14.54
C TYR A 188 -9.32 2.17 13.85
N GLY A 189 -9.96 1.27 14.59
CA GLY A 189 -11.08 0.45 14.12
C GLY A 189 -10.79 -0.23 12.78
N SER A 190 -11.72 -0.09 11.83
CA SER A 190 -11.59 -0.69 10.50
C SER A 190 -10.56 -0.02 9.57
N ARG A 191 -9.89 1.06 10.03
CA ARG A 191 -8.92 1.80 9.22
C ARG A 191 -7.52 1.20 9.27
N LEU A 192 -7.16 0.50 10.34
CA LEU A 192 -5.92 -0.27 10.39
C LEU A 192 -6.19 -1.67 9.82
N VAL A 193 -5.84 -1.87 8.55
CA VAL A 193 -6.09 -3.14 7.84
C VAL A 193 -4.80 -3.94 7.83
N ILE A 194 -4.78 -5.07 8.54
CA ILE A 194 -3.61 -5.97 8.60
C ILE A 194 -3.92 -7.24 7.81
N ASN A 195 -2.99 -7.63 6.94
CA ASN A 195 -2.97 -8.93 6.30
C ASN A 195 -1.63 -9.61 6.63
N ASP A 196 -1.68 -10.73 7.34
CA ASP A 196 -0.50 -11.48 7.78
C ASP A 196 -0.24 -12.75 6.94
N GLN A 197 -0.80 -12.80 5.73
CA GLN A 197 -0.53 -13.90 4.80
C GLN A 197 0.91 -13.80 4.29
N GLY A 198 1.69 -14.85 4.53
CA GLY A 198 3.05 -14.98 4.00
C GLY A 198 3.09 -15.24 2.50
N ASN A 199 4.28 -15.03 1.91
CA ASN A 199 4.63 -15.41 0.52
C ASN A 199 3.71 -14.81 -0.57
N LEU A 200 3.25 -13.57 -0.42
CA LEU A 200 2.45 -12.92 -1.46
C LEU A 200 3.30 -12.52 -2.67
N SER A 201 2.79 -12.81 -3.87
CA SER A 201 3.30 -12.23 -5.10
C SER A 201 2.87 -10.75 -5.23
N PRO A 202 3.57 -9.94 -6.05
CA PRO A 202 3.18 -8.54 -6.30
C PRO A 202 1.75 -8.40 -6.87
N THR A 203 1.30 -9.37 -7.66
CA THR A 203 -0.04 -9.40 -8.26
C THR A 203 -1.11 -9.64 -7.20
N GLU A 204 -0.92 -10.64 -6.32
CA GLU A 204 -1.84 -10.93 -5.22
C GLU A 204 -1.91 -9.77 -4.23
N LEU A 205 -0.76 -9.16 -3.91
CA LEU A 205 -0.69 -7.97 -3.07
C LEU A 205 -1.53 -6.84 -3.66
N ARG A 206 -1.35 -6.53 -4.96
CA ARG A 206 -2.14 -5.50 -5.66
C ARG A 206 -3.64 -5.80 -5.61
N ALA A 207 -4.06 -7.04 -5.86
CA ALA A 207 -5.46 -7.44 -5.80
C ALA A 207 -6.05 -7.25 -4.39
N LYS A 208 -5.29 -7.63 -3.34
CA LYS A 208 -5.68 -7.43 -1.95
C LYS A 208 -5.77 -5.96 -1.58
N VAL A 209 -4.84 -5.13 -2.02
CA VAL A 209 -4.86 -3.66 -1.77
C VAL A 209 -6.12 -3.04 -2.34
N ARG A 210 -6.46 -3.37 -3.59
CA ARG A 210 -7.70 -2.90 -4.23
C ARG A 210 -8.95 -3.33 -3.47
N ARG A 211 -8.99 -4.60 -3.05
CA ARG A 211 -10.11 -5.15 -2.28
C ARG A 211 -10.26 -4.44 -0.94
N ALA A 212 -9.16 -4.22 -0.23
CA ALA A 212 -9.14 -3.50 1.03
C ALA A 212 -9.55 -2.03 0.84
N ALA A 213 -9.06 -1.36 -0.21
CA ALA A 213 -9.42 0.03 -0.50
C ALA A 213 -10.94 0.21 -0.75
N ARG A 214 -11.57 -0.76 -1.43
CA ARG A 214 -13.04 -0.76 -1.65
C ARG A 214 -13.82 -1.01 -0.37
N LYS A 215 -13.31 -1.87 0.52
CA LYS A 215 -14.03 -2.30 1.73
C LYS A 215 -13.83 -1.35 2.92
N TYR A 216 -12.62 -0.81 3.07
CA TYR A 216 -12.18 -0.08 4.26
C TYR A 216 -11.79 1.37 3.97
N GLY A 217 -11.97 1.82 2.72
CA GLY A 217 -11.61 3.16 2.29
C GLY A 217 -10.20 3.24 1.70
N HIS A 218 -9.98 4.29 0.90
CA HIS A 218 -8.74 4.51 0.17
C HIS A 218 -7.54 4.63 1.13
N PRO A 219 -6.40 3.98 0.86
CA PRO A 219 -5.27 4.02 1.76
C PRO A 219 -4.57 5.38 1.76
N VAL A 220 -4.15 5.85 2.93
CA VAL A 220 -3.17 6.94 3.07
C VAL A 220 -1.74 6.40 3.02
N LEU A 221 -1.53 5.15 3.44
CA LEU A 221 -0.24 4.48 3.46
C LEU A 221 -0.43 2.97 3.24
N ILE A 222 0.45 2.38 2.45
CA ILE A 222 0.58 0.92 2.32
C ILE A 222 1.96 0.52 2.86
N LEU A 223 2.00 -0.38 3.83
CA LEU A 223 3.22 -0.94 4.40
C LEU A 223 3.38 -2.40 3.99
N VAL A 224 4.59 -2.79 3.56
CA VAL A 224 4.95 -4.17 3.22
C VAL A 224 6.17 -4.60 4.05
N ASP A 225 6.01 -5.60 4.93
CA ASP A 225 7.09 -6.17 5.76
C ASP A 225 7.29 -7.66 5.43
N TYR A 226 8.30 -8.08 4.66
CA TYR A 226 9.33 -7.32 3.96
C TYR A 226 9.52 -7.86 2.53
N LEU A 227 10.13 -7.03 1.67
CA LEU A 227 10.26 -7.29 0.23
C LEU A 227 10.78 -8.69 -0.10
N GLN A 228 11.77 -9.16 0.66
CA GLN A 228 12.43 -10.43 0.42
C GLN A 228 11.55 -11.66 0.77
N LEU A 229 10.34 -11.50 1.27
CA LEU A 229 9.41 -12.63 1.40
C LEU A 229 8.45 -12.76 0.21
N MET A 230 8.43 -11.77 -0.68
CA MET A 230 7.66 -11.84 -1.90
C MET A 230 8.33 -12.78 -2.91
N ARG A 231 7.48 -13.49 -3.66
CA ARG A 231 7.88 -14.42 -4.71
C ARG A 231 7.23 -14.05 -6.04
N CYS A 232 7.99 -14.08 -7.12
CA CYS A 232 7.47 -14.01 -8.47
C CYS A 232 7.60 -15.40 -9.11
N PRO A 233 6.48 -16.08 -9.43
CA PRO A 233 6.52 -17.37 -10.12
C PRO A 233 7.35 -17.29 -11.41
N GLY A 234 8.25 -18.25 -11.63
CA GLY A 234 9.01 -18.37 -12.87
C GLY A 234 10.31 -17.56 -12.97
N LEU A 235 10.74 -16.84 -11.92
CA LEU A 235 12.05 -16.18 -11.88
C LEU A 235 13.04 -16.94 -10.97
N GLU A 236 14.13 -17.44 -11.53
CA GLU A 236 15.19 -18.14 -10.77
C GLU A 236 16.21 -17.16 -10.16
N ASN A 237 16.49 -16.05 -10.85
CA ASN A 237 17.46 -15.07 -10.38
C ASN A 237 16.83 -14.09 -9.37
N ARG A 238 17.29 -14.18 -8.13
CA ARG A 238 16.80 -13.37 -7.02
C ARG A 238 16.97 -11.85 -7.24
N ALA A 239 18.03 -11.42 -7.92
CA ALA A 239 18.25 -10.01 -8.21
C ALA A 239 17.20 -9.46 -9.20
N THR A 240 16.86 -10.26 -10.22
CA THR A 240 15.81 -9.95 -11.19
C THR A 240 14.44 -9.94 -10.53
N GLU A 241 14.19 -10.89 -9.63
CA GLU A 241 12.96 -10.98 -8.85
C GLU A 241 12.73 -9.74 -7.98
N ILE A 242 13.74 -9.29 -7.22
CA ILE A 242 13.65 -8.08 -6.39
C ILE A 242 13.41 -6.82 -7.25
N SER A 243 14.04 -6.76 -8.42
CA SER A 243 13.85 -5.66 -9.37
C SER A 243 12.40 -5.61 -9.88
N GLU A 244 11.81 -6.77 -10.17
CA GLU A 244 10.42 -6.86 -10.62
C GLU A 244 9.42 -6.53 -9.51
N ILE A 245 9.67 -7.00 -8.28
CA ILE A 245 8.88 -6.66 -7.10
C ILE A 245 8.89 -5.13 -6.90
N SER A 246 10.07 -4.51 -6.96
CA SER A 246 10.22 -3.07 -6.76
C SER A 246 9.50 -2.25 -7.84
N ARG A 247 9.60 -2.67 -9.12
CA ARG A 247 8.81 -2.06 -10.22
C ARG A 247 7.30 -2.19 -9.98
N SER A 248 6.86 -3.36 -9.58
CA SER A 248 5.44 -3.65 -9.32
C SER A 248 4.88 -2.83 -8.16
N LEU A 249 5.67 -2.62 -7.10
CA LEU A 249 5.29 -1.79 -5.96
C LEU A 249 5.30 -0.30 -6.29
N LYS A 250 6.24 0.19 -7.10
CA LYS A 250 6.19 1.58 -7.58
C LYS A 250 4.98 1.83 -8.48
N ALA A 251 4.61 0.85 -9.31
CA ALA A 251 3.37 0.91 -10.08
C ALA A 251 2.13 0.93 -9.18
N LEU A 252 2.11 0.10 -8.12
CA LEU A 252 1.05 0.10 -7.11
C LEU A 252 0.94 1.47 -6.40
N ALA A 253 2.06 2.08 -6.01
CA ALA A 253 2.06 3.40 -5.38
C ALA A 253 1.40 4.47 -6.28
N LYS A 254 1.78 4.49 -7.56
CA LYS A 254 1.19 5.39 -8.57
C LYS A 254 -0.29 5.12 -8.80
N GLU A 255 -0.69 3.86 -8.85
CA GLU A 255 -2.08 3.45 -9.06
C GLU A 255 -2.97 3.88 -7.89
N MET A 256 -2.48 3.68 -6.67
CA MET A 256 -3.23 3.97 -5.45
C MET A 256 -3.08 5.43 -4.98
N ASP A 257 -2.33 6.28 -5.69
CA ASP A 257 -2.01 7.66 -5.30
C ASP A 257 -1.61 7.81 -3.81
N CYS A 258 -0.83 6.86 -3.30
CA CYS A 258 -0.40 6.84 -1.90
C CYS A 258 1.05 6.35 -1.78
N PRO A 259 1.79 6.74 -0.73
CA PRO A 259 3.09 6.15 -0.44
C PRO A 259 2.97 4.65 -0.19
N VAL A 260 3.88 3.89 -0.78
CA VAL A 260 4.13 2.48 -0.46
C VAL A 260 5.46 2.40 0.25
N VAL A 261 5.45 2.01 1.53
CA VAL A 261 6.66 1.77 2.31
C VAL A 261 6.94 0.28 2.32
N ALA A 262 8.10 -0.10 1.79
CA ALA A 262 8.52 -1.48 1.75
C ALA A 262 9.77 -1.66 2.62
N LEU A 263 9.67 -2.55 3.59
CA LEU A 263 10.79 -2.84 4.47
C LEU A 263 11.73 -3.82 3.76
N SER A 264 13.03 -3.63 3.93
CA SER A 264 14.08 -4.45 3.32
C SER A 264 15.11 -4.86 4.36
N GLN A 265 15.46 -6.15 4.38
CA GLN A 265 16.51 -6.66 5.25
C GLN A 265 17.88 -6.60 4.54
N LEU A 266 18.84 -5.89 5.15
CA LEU A 266 20.20 -5.80 4.65
C LEU A 266 21.02 -7.02 5.07
N ASN A 267 21.91 -7.47 4.18
CA ASN A 267 22.89 -8.51 4.50
C ASN A 267 23.87 -8.01 5.57
N ARG A 268 24.40 -8.94 6.37
CA ARG A 268 25.34 -8.62 7.47
C ARG A 268 26.74 -8.21 6.99
N SER A 269 27.04 -8.36 5.70
CA SER A 269 28.38 -8.24 5.11
C SER A 269 28.62 -6.93 4.35
N LEU A 270 27.90 -5.87 4.68
CA LEU A 270 28.11 -4.51 4.17
C LEU A 270 28.71 -3.64 5.27
#